data_AF-A0A1A8EPA7-F1
#
_entry.id   AF-A0A1A8EPA7-F1
#
_cell.length_a   1.000
_cell.length_b   1.000
_cell.length_c   1.000
_cell.angle_alpha   90.00
_cell.angle_beta   90.00
_cell.angle_gamma   90.00
#
_symmetry.space_group_name_H-M   'P 1'
#
loop_
_entity.id
_entity.type
_entity.pdbx_description
1 polymer ?
#
loop_
_entity_poly.entity_id
_entity_poly.type
_entity_poly.pdbx_seq_one_letter_code
_entity_poly.pdbx_strand_id
1 'polypeptide(L)'
;KSDPSDRDVVTTALRETLEELGITMQSEKVWGVMKPLRDASGMMIAPVLANLGPLEELTFRPNPEEVEEIFTLPLSHLCDPQNRGYTHFRSGDQFGYTLPVFCNGKHRVWGLTAVALDQALKLVVPLEHLSLT
;
A
#
# COMPACT_ATOMS: atom_id res chain seq x y z
N LYS A 1 4.95 -6.42 10.94
CA LYS A 1 4.53 -7.69 11.58
C LYS A 1 3.85 -7.37 12.92
N SER A 2 2.83 -8.11 13.38
CA SER A 2 2.26 -7.81 14.71
C SER A 2 3.17 -8.32 15.84
N ASP A 3 3.39 -7.49 16.86
CA ASP A 3 4.05 -7.84 18.11
C ASP A 3 2.99 -8.12 19.22
N PRO A 4 3.22 -9.02 20.19
CA PRO A 4 2.30 -9.24 21.32
C PRO A 4 1.95 -7.99 22.14
N SER A 5 2.81 -6.96 22.11
CA SER A 5 2.57 -5.67 22.78
C SER A 5 1.66 -4.73 21.98
N ASP A 6 1.42 -5.01 20.69
CA ASP A 6 0.52 -4.22 19.86
C ASP A 6 -0.93 -4.49 20.25
N ARG A 7 -1.63 -3.45 20.72
CA ARG A 7 -3.04 -3.57 21.15
C ARG A 7 -4.01 -3.79 19.99
N ASP A 8 -3.65 -3.33 18.79
CA ASP A 8 -4.46 -3.37 17.57
C ASP A 8 -3.59 -3.18 16.32
N VAL A 9 -4.21 -3.37 15.15
CA VAL A 9 -3.54 -3.25 13.84
C VAL A 9 -3.01 -1.84 13.55
N VAL A 10 -3.62 -0.81 14.15
CA VAL A 10 -3.16 0.58 14.00
C VAL A 10 -1.85 0.75 14.75
N THR A 11 -1.78 0.26 15.98
CA THR A 11 -0.56 0.29 16.80
C THR A 11 0.58 -0.45 16.11
N THR A 12 0.30 -1.63 15.55
CA THR A 12 1.28 -2.35 14.72
C THR A 12 1.76 -1.48 13.54
N ALA A 13 0.84 -0.91 12.75
CA ALA A 13 1.22 -0.13 11.58
C ALA A 13 2.05 1.12 11.94
N LEU A 14 1.69 1.81 13.03
CA LEU A 14 2.41 2.98 13.52
C LEU A 14 3.82 2.63 14.03
N ARG A 15 3.96 1.53 14.78
CA ARG A 15 5.26 1.04 15.26
C ARG A 15 6.16 0.64 14.09
N GLU A 16 5.64 -0.15 13.16
CA GLU A 16 6.42 -0.61 11.99
C GLU A 16 6.81 0.59 11.09
N THR A 17 5.94 1.59 10.94
CA THR A 17 6.29 2.83 10.22
C THR A 17 7.47 3.57 10.87
N LEU A 18 7.55 3.57 12.21
CA LEU A 18 8.68 4.13 12.93
C LEU A 18 9.95 3.27 12.76
N GLU A 19 9.83 1.96 12.87
CA GLU A 19 10.97 1.03 12.75
C GLU A 19 11.56 1.03 11.33
N GLU A 20 10.71 0.95 10.30
CA GLU A 20 11.12 0.82 8.90
C GLU A 20 11.51 2.16 8.29
N LEU A 21 10.75 3.23 8.55
CA LEU A 21 10.91 4.53 7.87
C LEU A 21 11.46 5.64 8.78
N GLY A 22 11.51 5.42 10.10
CA GLY A 22 11.90 6.44 11.07
C GLY A 22 10.85 7.53 11.28
N ILE A 23 9.61 7.31 10.85
CA ILE A 23 8.54 8.31 10.92
C ILE A 23 7.66 8.05 12.15
N THR A 24 7.61 9.04 13.05
CA THR A 24 6.64 9.06 14.14
C THR A 24 5.34 9.68 13.66
N MET A 25 4.27 8.90 13.60
CA MET A 25 2.92 9.39 13.36
C MET A 25 2.06 9.32 14.61
N GLN A 26 1.23 10.35 14.80
CA GLN A 26 0.20 10.35 15.84
C GLN A 26 -1.06 9.66 15.31
N SER A 27 -1.81 8.98 16.18
CA SER A 27 -2.98 8.19 15.79
C SER A 27 -4.08 9.02 15.12
N GLU A 28 -4.16 10.32 15.37
CA GLU A 28 -5.14 11.24 14.75
C GLU A 28 -4.88 11.45 13.26
N LYS A 29 -3.69 11.09 12.76
CA LYS A 29 -3.38 11.09 11.33
C LYS A 29 -3.94 9.87 10.60
N VAL A 30 -4.36 8.84 11.32
CA VAL A 30 -4.96 7.64 10.75
C VAL A 30 -6.40 7.93 10.34
N TRP A 31 -6.71 7.71 9.07
CA TRP A 31 -8.05 7.87 8.52
C TRP A 31 -8.92 6.64 8.74
N GLY A 32 -8.31 5.45 8.78
CA GLY A 32 -9.03 4.23 9.12
C GLY A 32 -8.29 2.96 8.74
N VAL A 33 -8.91 1.83 9.12
CA VAL A 33 -8.46 0.48 8.76
C VAL A 33 -9.30 -0.02 7.60
N MET A 34 -8.63 -0.46 6.53
CA MET A 34 -9.28 -0.99 5.34
C MET A 34 -9.64 -2.46 5.50
N LYS A 35 -10.46 -2.98 4.57
CA LYS A 35 -10.85 -4.39 4.59
C LYS A 35 -9.60 -5.29 4.54
N PRO A 36 -9.45 -6.28 5.44
CA PRO A 36 -8.31 -7.17 5.43
C PRO A 36 -8.20 -7.92 4.10
N LEU A 37 -6.96 -8.07 3.63
CA LEU A 37 -6.62 -8.83 2.43
C LEU A 37 -6.01 -10.16 2.84
N ARG A 38 -6.25 -11.20 2.04
CA ARG A 38 -5.70 -12.53 2.26
C ARG A 38 -5.08 -13.05 0.98
N ASP A 39 -3.89 -13.64 1.08
CA ASP A 39 -3.27 -14.34 -0.05
C ASP A 39 -3.70 -15.83 -0.10
N ALA A 40 -3.16 -16.56 -1.08
CA ALA A 40 -3.41 -17.99 -1.23
C ALA A 40 -2.75 -18.85 -0.13
N SER A 41 -1.72 -18.34 0.56
CA SER A 41 -1.06 -19.06 1.66
C SER A 41 -1.82 -18.96 2.98
N GLY A 42 -2.79 -18.04 3.07
CA GLY A 42 -3.55 -17.77 4.27
C GLY A 42 -2.98 -16.60 5.10
N MET A 43 -1.92 -15.94 4.64
CA MET A 43 -1.44 -14.69 5.22
C MET A 43 -2.53 -13.63 5.13
N MET A 44 -2.75 -12.90 6.23
CA MET A 44 -3.70 -11.80 6.30
C MET A 44 -2.95 -10.50 6.54
N ILE A 45 -3.33 -9.46 5.81
CA ILE A 45 -2.87 -8.09 6.04
C ILE A 45 -4.07 -7.17 6.28
N ALA A 46 -3.93 -6.22 7.19
CA ALA A 46 -4.93 -5.19 7.45
C ALA A 46 -4.32 -3.82 7.09
N PRO A 47 -4.62 -3.28 5.90
CA PRO A 47 -4.06 -1.99 5.50
C PRO A 47 -4.60 -0.86 6.38
N VAL A 48 -3.71 0.00 6.85
CA VAL A 48 -4.05 1.20 7.63
C VAL A 48 -3.77 2.41 6.75
N LEU A 49 -4.78 3.24 6.52
CA LEU A 49 -4.67 4.45 5.70
C LEU A 49 -4.47 5.66 6.61
N ALA A 50 -3.44 6.45 6.34
CA ALA A 50 -3.10 7.61 7.15
C ALA A 50 -2.58 8.77 6.29
N ASN A 51 -2.74 10.00 6.80
CA ASN A 51 -2.19 11.21 6.21
C ASN A 51 -0.83 11.53 6.82
N LEU A 52 0.23 11.38 6.04
CA LEU A 52 1.59 11.73 6.46
C LEU A 52 1.81 13.25 6.59
N GLY A 53 0.94 14.08 6.04
CA GLY A 53 1.16 15.52 5.90
C GLY A 53 2.06 15.86 4.70
N PRO A 54 2.53 17.13 4.62
CA PRO A 54 3.45 17.55 3.57
C PRO A 54 4.75 16.72 3.62
N LEU A 55 5.15 16.14 2.49
CA LEU A 55 6.34 15.27 2.44
C LEU A 55 7.62 16.04 2.74
N GLU A 56 7.67 17.33 2.43
CA GLU A 56 8.80 18.24 2.68
C GLU A 56 9.05 18.48 4.17
N GLU A 57 8.04 18.24 5.02
CA GLU A 57 8.14 18.34 6.48
C GLU A 57 8.61 17.03 7.13
N LEU A 58 8.71 15.94 6.36
CA LEU A 58 9.10 14.63 6.87
C LEU A 58 10.61 14.41 6.77
N THR A 59 11.18 13.85 7.83
CA THR A 59 12.57 13.36 7.83
C THR A 59 12.55 11.84 7.88
N PHE A 60 12.85 11.21 6.75
CA PHE A 60 12.96 9.75 6.66
C PHE A 60 14.30 9.28 7.24
N ARG A 61 14.26 8.18 7.99
CA ARG A 61 15.45 7.45 8.48
C ARG A 61 15.21 5.95 8.26
N PRO A 62 15.32 5.46 7.01
CA PRO A 62 15.02 4.07 6.70
C PRO A 62 15.95 3.12 7.45
N ASN A 63 15.41 2.02 7.96
CA ASN A 63 16.21 0.92 8.47
C ASN A 63 16.84 0.16 7.29
N PRO A 64 18.18 0.18 7.11
CA PRO A 64 18.82 -0.46 5.97
C PRO A 64 18.73 -2.00 5.98
N GLU A 65 18.35 -2.62 7.10
CA GLU A 65 18.14 -4.07 7.17
C GLU A 65 16.80 -4.51 6.56
N GLU A 66 15.82 -3.60 6.47
CA GLU A 66 14.45 -3.90 6.05
C GLU A 66 13.99 -3.08 4.83
N VAL A 67 14.56 -1.89 4.63
CA VAL A 67 14.17 -0.95 3.57
C VAL A 67 15.34 -0.60 2.66
N GLU A 68 15.27 -1.09 1.41
CA GLU A 68 16.26 -0.81 0.37
C GLU A 68 16.09 0.59 -0.24
N GLU A 69 14.84 1.00 -0.51
CA GLU A 69 14.52 2.23 -1.21
C GLU A 69 13.16 2.79 -0.79
N ILE A 70 13.06 4.12 -0.70
CA ILE A 70 11.79 4.84 -0.50
C ILE A 70 11.49 5.63 -1.76
N PHE A 71 10.26 5.50 -2.26
CA PHE A 71 9.75 6.30 -3.36
C PHE A 71 8.28 6.66 -3.14
N THR A 72 7.82 7.70 -3.82
CA THR A 72 6.42 8.15 -3.78
C THR A 72 5.86 8.24 -5.19
N LEU A 73 4.54 8.09 -5.31
CA LEU A 73 3.81 8.24 -6.56
C LEU A 73 2.72 9.29 -6.36
N PRO A 74 2.64 10.32 -7.22
CA PRO A 74 1.53 11.26 -7.14
C PRO A 74 0.22 10.57 -7.52
N LEU A 75 -0.90 11.02 -6.94
CA LEU A 75 -2.22 10.46 -7.24
C LEU A 75 -2.56 10.53 -8.73
N SER A 76 -2.13 11.59 -9.43
CA SER A 76 -2.31 11.71 -10.89
C SER A 76 -1.61 10.58 -11.65
N HIS A 77 -0.40 10.18 -11.26
CA HIS A 77 0.32 9.05 -11.86
C HIS A 77 -0.42 7.74 -11.61
N LEU A 78 -0.91 7.54 -10.39
CA LEU A 78 -1.69 6.35 -10.01
C LEU A 78 -3.05 6.26 -10.71
N CYS A 79 -3.61 7.39 -11.14
CA CYS A 79 -4.88 7.44 -11.86
C CYS A 79 -4.72 7.32 -13.38
N ASP A 80 -3.53 7.60 -13.94
CA ASP A 80 -3.27 7.47 -15.38
C ASP A 80 -3.39 5.99 -15.82
N PRO A 81 -4.29 5.66 -16.76
CA PRO A 81 -4.46 4.31 -17.27
C PRO A 81 -3.18 3.70 -17.88
N GLN A 82 -2.26 4.52 -18.39
CA GLN A 82 -0.99 4.04 -18.97
C GLN A 82 -0.05 3.46 -17.91
N ASN A 83 -0.22 3.87 -16.64
CA ASN A 83 0.58 3.40 -15.51
C ASN A 83 -0.11 2.28 -14.73
N ARG A 84 -1.30 1.85 -15.17
CA ARG A 84 -2.09 0.81 -14.53
C ARG A 84 -2.22 -0.39 -15.45
N GLY A 85 -2.38 -1.56 -14.84
CA GLY A 85 -2.70 -2.76 -15.57
C GLY A 85 -3.07 -3.89 -14.64
N TYR A 86 -3.02 -5.09 -15.19
CA TYR A 86 -3.38 -6.29 -14.48
C TYR A 86 -2.33 -7.38 -14.70
N THR A 87 -1.93 -8.05 -13.63
CA THR A 87 -1.10 -9.24 -13.69
C THR A 87 -1.99 -10.48 -13.65
N HIS A 88 -1.87 -11.34 -14.66
CA HIS A 88 -2.62 -12.59 -14.75
C HIS A 88 -1.78 -13.74 -14.19
N PHE A 89 -2.23 -14.31 -13.09
CA PHE A 89 -1.64 -15.51 -12.50
C PHE A 89 -2.32 -16.75 -13.08
N ARG A 90 -1.51 -17.71 -13.55
CA ARG A 90 -1.98 -18.98 -14.13
C ARG A 90 -1.35 -20.15 -13.38
N SER A 91 -2.07 -21.26 -13.32
CA SER A 91 -1.54 -22.54 -12.83
C SER A 91 -1.60 -23.54 -13.97
N GLY A 92 -0.45 -23.76 -14.63
CA GLY A 92 -0.39 -24.45 -15.91
C GLY A 92 -1.27 -23.78 -16.96
N ASP A 93 -2.09 -24.57 -17.66
CA ASP A 93 -3.01 -24.06 -18.69
C ASP A 93 -4.28 -23.40 -18.12
N GLN A 94 -4.56 -23.57 -16.82
CA GLN A 94 -5.75 -23.01 -16.19
C GLN A 94 -5.59 -21.53 -15.84
N PHE A 95 -6.64 -20.75 -16.14
CA PHE A 95 -6.75 -19.38 -15.64
C PHE A 95 -6.81 -19.40 -14.11
N GLY A 96 -5.92 -18.65 -13.45
CA GLY A 96 -5.93 -18.47 -12.00
C GLY A 96 -6.74 -17.23 -11.63
N TYR A 97 -6.04 -16.18 -11.21
CA TYR A 97 -6.63 -14.92 -10.77
C TYR A 97 -5.86 -13.74 -11.34
N THR A 98 -6.46 -12.55 -11.26
CA THR A 98 -5.89 -11.31 -11.78
C THR A 98 -5.80 -10.27 -10.67
N LEU A 99 -4.64 -9.63 -10.52
CA LEU A 99 -4.41 -8.55 -9.55
C LEU A 99 -3.98 -7.26 -10.24
N PRO A 100 -4.32 -6.08 -9.68
CA PRO A 100 -3.82 -4.82 -10.21
C PRO A 100 -2.30 -4.75 -10.15
N VAL A 101 -1.72 -3.97 -11.06
CA VAL A 101 -0.32 -3.57 -11.03
C VAL A 101 -0.23 -2.09 -11.38
N PHE A 102 0.65 -1.38 -10.68
CA PHE A 102 0.99 0.01 -10.97
C PHE A 102 2.47 0.10 -11.37
N CYS A 103 2.73 0.73 -12.50
CA CYS A 103 4.05 0.83 -13.11
C CYS A 103 4.62 2.24 -12.94
N ASN A 104 5.90 2.34 -12.57
CA ASN A 104 6.64 3.60 -12.49
C ASN A 104 8.12 3.39 -12.82
N GLY A 105 8.45 3.36 -14.12
CA GLY A 105 9.82 3.13 -14.58
C GLY A 105 10.38 1.80 -14.06
N LYS A 106 11.46 1.85 -13.26
CA LYS A 106 12.04 0.67 -12.62
C LYS A 106 11.18 0.09 -11.49
N HIS A 107 10.28 0.88 -10.91
CA HIS A 107 9.42 0.45 -9.82
C HIS A 107 8.12 -0.17 -10.32
N ARG A 108 7.71 -1.24 -9.65
CA ARG A 108 6.43 -1.90 -9.89
C ARG A 108 5.76 -2.19 -8.55
N VAL A 109 4.53 -1.71 -8.38
CA VAL A 109 3.69 -2.05 -7.23
C VAL A 109 2.73 -3.16 -7.65
N TRP A 110 2.83 -4.33 -7.02
CA TRP A 110 2.09 -5.54 -7.40
C TRP A 110 1.71 -6.36 -6.15
N GLY A 111 1.00 -7.48 -6.36
CA GLY A 111 0.59 -8.37 -5.27
C GLY A 111 -0.43 -7.72 -4.32
N LEU A 112 -0.39 -8.10 -3.04
CA LEU A 112 -1.31 -7.58 -2.03
C LEU A 112 -1.18 -6.07 -1.85
N THR A 113 0.01 -5.50 -2.01
CA THR A 113 0.25 -4.05 -1.94
C THR A 113 -0.52 -3.30 -3.02
N ALA A 114 -0.55 -3.80 -4.25
CA ALA A 114 -1.33 -3.19 -5.31
C ALA A 114 -2.85 -3.30 -5.07
N VAL A 115 -3.31 -4.39 -4.46
CA VAL A 115 -4.73 -4.54 -4.08
C VAL A 115 -5.11 -3.52 -3.00
N ALA A 116 -4.28 -3.35 -1.97
CA ALA A 116 -4.48 -2.34 -0.94
C ALA A 116 -4.48 -0.92 -1.56
N LEU A 117 -3.53 -0.64 -2.44
CA LEU A 117 -3.44 0.65 -3.13
C LEU A 117 -4.67 0.94 -3.99
N ASP A 118 -5.14 -0.03 -4.78
CA ASP A 118 -6.35 0.13 -5.61
C ASP A 118 -7.61 0.38 -4.76
N GLN A 119 -7.74 -0.30 -3.63
CA GLN A 119 -8.83 -0.04 -2.68
C GLN A 119 -8.71 1.35 -2.04
N ALA A 120 -7.50 1.79 -1.69
CA ALA A 120 -7.28 3.11 -1.10
C ALA A 120 -7.63 4.22 -2.10
N LEU A 121 -7.24 4.08 -3.37
CA LEU A 121 -7.58 5.02 -4.44
C LEU A 121 -9.11 5.19 -4.58
N LYS A 122 -9.88 4.11 -4.49
CA LYS A 122 -11.35 4.16 -4.52
C LYS A 122 -11.98 4.91 -3.34
N LEU A 123 -11.25 5.07 -2.23
CA LEU A 123 -11.71 5.79 -1.05
C LEU A 123 -11.31 7.28 -1.09
N VAL A 124 -10.15 7.61 -1.68
CA VAL A 124 -9.57 8.96 -1.60
C VAL A 124 -9.69 9.76 -2.89
N VAL A 125 -9.89 9.10 -4.03
CA VAL A 125 -9.99 9.74 -5.34
C VAL A 125 -11.45 9.75 -5.80
N PRO A 126 -11.98 10.91 -6.26
CA PRO A 126 -13.32 10.96 -6.86
C PRO A 126 -13.45 9.99 -8.04
N LEU A 127 -14.61 9.34 -8.17
CA LEU A 127 -14.84 8.27 -9.16
C LEU A 127 -14.59 8.71 -10.61
N GLU A 128 -14.81 9.99 -10.93
CA GLU A 128 -14.54 10.57 -12.26
C GLU A 128 -13.07 10.51 -12.69
N HIS A 129 -12.14 10.39 -11.75
CA HIS A 129 -10.70 10.25 -12.02
C HIS A 129 -10.24 8.78 -12.02
N LEU A 130 -11.10 7.86 -11.62
CA LEU A 130 -10.86 6.43 -11.72
C LEU A 130 -11.55 5.95 -13.00
N SER A 131 -10.91 6.12 -14.15
CA SER A 131 -11.41 5.55 -15.40
C SER A 131 -11.57 4.03 -15.22
N LEU A 132 -12.81 3.59 -15.00
CA LEU A 132 -13.19 2.19 -14.94
C LEU A 132 -13.23 1.66 -16.38
N THR A 133 -12.08 1.31 -16.92
CA THR A 133 -11.98 0.44 -18.11
C THR A 133 -11.82 -1.00 -17.69
#